data_AF-A0A6P0P932-F1
#
_entry.id   AF-A0A6P0P932-F1
#
_cell.length_a   1.000
_cell.length_b   1.000
_cell.length_c   1.000
_cell.angle_alpha   90.00
_cell.angle_beta   90.00
_cell.angle_gamma   90.00
#
_symmetry.space_group_name_H-M   'P 1'
#
loop_
_entity.id
_entity.type
_entity.pdbx_description
1 polymer ?
#
loop_
_entity_poly.entity_id
_entity_poly.type
_entity_poly.pdbx_seq_one_letter_code
_entity_poly.pdbx_strand_id
1 'polypeptide(L)'
;MKEITIDGISDVTEKPEHEQPPNWRRYFSFSTDHKVIGIQYLVTSFLFFLVGGIFAMVIRGELMTPESDLVDRTIYNGMFTMHGTIMLFLWTFPSLVGLANYLVPIMIGARDMAFPRLNAAAFWMVPVVGVLMIASFFVPGGPAQSGWWAYPPVSIQNPTGNLINGQVLWILAVAISGVSSIMGAVNFVTTIVRMRAPGMTFFRMPAFVWTVFAAQIIQLFGLPALTAGAVMLLFDITMGTGFFNPANGGNPVLFQHFFWFYSHPAVYVIILPIFGIFSEIFPVYSRKPLFGYKVVVISSMLIAGVSGLVWVHHMYASGTPPWMRMIFMLSTMCVSVPTGIKVFAWVATIWGGKIRLNTPMLFALGGLIMFVFAGITGIMLSSVPVDIHVNNTYFVVGHFHYVLYGTVTMGMYAAIYHWFPKMTGKMYYEGLGQLHFWLSFIGTNLNFLPMHPLGLQGMLRRVSSYAPEYEFWNIIASLGGFLLGMSTLPFILNMVSSWIQGKEAPANPWRAIGLEWMISSPPDVENFEEIPIIIAEPYGYGKSEPLTSNDPNGHHAEVPEPVN
;
A
#
# COMPACT_ATOMS: atom_id res chain seq x y z
N MET A 1 20.89 70.57 12.61
CA MET A 1 20.74 69.20 12.05
C MET A 1 21.98 68.43 12.49
N LYS A 2 21.83 67.45 13.38
CA LYS A 2 22.95 66.60 13.81
C LYS A 2 23.12 65.48 12.79
N GLU A 3 24.34 65.36 12.26
CA GLU A 3 24.82 64.15 11.57
C GLU A 3 24.71 62.97 12.53
N ILE A 4 24.16 61.86 12.03
CA ILE A 4 24.23 60.55 12.69
C ILE A 4 25.04 59.66 11.75
N THR A 5 26.21 59.25 12.24
CA THR A 5 27.15 58.34 11.61
C THR A 5 26.57 56.92 11.52
N ILE A 6 26.77 56.29 10.36
CA ILE A 6 26.44 54.88 10.11
C ILE A 6 27.61 54.04 10.65
N ASP A 7 27.59 53.76 11.94
CA ASP A 7 28.46 52.74 12.56
C ASP A 7 27.57 51.88 13.46
N GLY A 8 27.28 50.65 13.04
CA GLY A 8 26.51 49.71 13.86
C GLY A 8 25.61 48.71 13.12
N ILE A 9 25.87 48.35 11.86
CA ILE A 9 25.23 47.18 11.23
C ILE A 9 26.33 46.22 10.76
N SER A 10 27.08 45.70 11.71
CA SER A 10 27.87 44.48 11.55
C SER A 10 27.52 43.59 12.73
N ASP A 11 27.17 42.33 12.44
CA ASP A 11 26.89 41.23 13.37
C ASP A 11 25.49 41.12 13.99
N VAL A 12 24.48 40.98 13.13
CA VAL A 12 23.39 40.03 13.41
C VAL A 12 23.12 39.16 12.18
N THR A 13 24.10 38.35 11.79
CA THR A 13 23.81 37.09 11.09
C THR A 13 23.64 36.01 12.15
N GLU A 14 22.58 36.10 12.94
CA GLU A 14 22.05 34.89 13.58
C GLU A 14 21.48 34.02 12.46
N LYS A 15 22.29 33.07 11.98
CA LYS A 15 21.72 31.87 11.34
C LYS A 15 20.71 31.31 12.34
N PRO A 16 19.44 31.06 11.97
CA PRO A 16 18.56 30.34 12.87
C PRO A 16 19.25 29.01 13.18
N GLU A 17 19.50 28.76 14.47
CA GLU A 17 19.96 27.46 14.97
C GLU A 17 18.92 26.41 14.55
N HIS A 18 19.11 25.80 13.38
CA HIS A 18 18.35 24.64 12.93
C HIS A 18 18.87 23.36 13.59
N GLU A 19 19.11 23.40 14.90
CA GLU A 19 19.43 22.22 15.69
C GLU A 19 18.19 21.77 16.48
N GLN A 20 17.40 20.89 15.86
CA GLN A 20 16.60 19.95 16.63
C GLN A 20 17.21 18.57 16.39
N PRO A 21 18.05 18.03 17.29
CA PRO A 21 18.52 16.67 17.15
C PRO A 21 17.31 15.72 17.05
N PRO A 22 17.41 14.61 16.30
CA PRO A 22 16.30 13.70 16.08
C PRO A 22 15.96 12.99 17.39
N ASN A 23 15.14 13.63 18.22
CA ASN A 23 14.60 12.99 19.40
C ASN A 23 13.53 12.01 18.92
N TRP A 24 13.83 10.71 18.95
CA TRP A 24 12.92 9.63 18.57
C TRP A 24 11.54 9.75 19.25
N ARG A 25 11.47 10.44 20.40
CA ARG A 25 10.21 10.76 21.10
C ARG A 25 9.22 11.55 20.23
N ARG A 26 9.68 12.31 19.23
CA ARG A 26 8.79 13.07 18.32
C ARG A 26 7.80 12.17 17.59
N TYR A 27 8.20 10.92 17.27
CA TYR A 27 7.35 9.95 16.59
C TYR A 27 6.22 9.41 17.49
N PHE A 28 6.29 9.65 18.81
CA PHE A 28 5.25 9.32 19.78
C PHE A 28 4.37 10.53 20.14
N SER A 29 4.59 11.68 19.51
CA SER A 29 3.88 12.93 19.78
C SER A 29 2.98 13.35 18.63
N PHE A 30 2.03 14.25 18.91
CA PHE A 30 1.23 14.89 17.88
C PHE A 30 2.12 15.85 17.07
N SER A 31 2.38 15.51 15.81
CA SER A 31 3.14 16.33 14.87
C SER A 31 2.27 16.70 13.67
N THR A 32 2.53 17.85 13.06
CA THR A 32 1.94 18.27 11.79
C THR A 32 2.88 18.04 10.60
N ASP A 33 4.17 17.78 10.82
CA ASP A 33 5.13 17.53 9.75
C ASP A 33 4.80 16.22 9.02
N HIS A 34 4.53 16.32 7.71
CA HIS A 34 4.23 15.18 6.85
C HIS A 34 5.30 14.08 6.87
N LYS A 35 6.57 14.42 7.11
CA LYS A 35 7.66 13.43 7.24
C LYS A 35 7.49 12.61 8.50
N VAL A 36 7.23 13.27 9.64
CA VAL A 36 6.99 12.60 10.92
C VAL A 36 5.74 11.72 10.84
N ILE A 37 4.65 12.25 10.29
CA ILE A 37 3.39 11.51 10.08
C ILE A 37 3.63 10.32 9.14
N GLY A 38 4.40 10.49 8.07
CA GLY A 38 4.75 9.41 7.14
C GLY A 38 5.47 8.25 7.84
N ILE A 39 6.45 8.54 8.69
CA ILE A 39 7.15 7.52 9.50
C ILE A 39 6.20 6.90 10.54
N GLN A 40 5.36 7.69 11.20
CA GLN A 40 4.37 7.19 12.15
C GLN A 40 3.42 6.17 11.51
N TYR A 41 2.93 6.46 10.29
CA TYR A 41 2.15 5.53 9.48
C TYR A 41 2.93 4.24 9.19
N LEU A 42 4.15 4.34 8.65
CA LEU A 42 4.97 3.18 8.24
C LEU A 42 5.29 2.24 9.42
N VAL A 43 5.65 2.80 10.57
CA VAL A 43 5.98 2.02 11.77
C VAL A 43 4.72 1.38 12.35
N THR A 44 3.64 2.16 12.53
CA THR A 44 2.36 1.64 13.04
C THR A 44 1.83 0.52 12.15
N SER A 45 1.86 0.73 10.83
CA SER A 45 1.39 -0.26 9.87
C SER A 45 2.23 -1.53 9.91
N PHE A 46 3.55 -1.40 10.05
CA PHE A 46 4.45 -2.54 10.14
C PHE A 46 4.22 -3.36 11.41
N LEU A 47 3.89 -2.73 12.56
CA LEU A 47 3.50 -3.46 13.76
C LEU A 47 2.24 -4.31 13.51
N PHE A 48 1.24 -3.75 12.83
CA PHE A 48 0.04 -4.50 12.46
C PHE A 48 0.28 -5.56 11.39
N PHE A 49 1.25 -5.36 10.49
CA PHE A 49 1.73 -6.40 9.57
C PHE A 49 2.28 -7.61 10.33
N LEU A 50 3.05 -7.41 11.41
CA LEU A 50 3.51 -8.50 12.27
C LEU A 50 2.35 -9.23 12.95
N VAL A 51 1.37 -8.50 13.48
CA VAL A 51 0.16 -9.10 14.09
C VAL A 51 -0.63 -9.93 13.07
N GLY A 52 -0.90 -9.36 11.89
CA GLY A 52 -1.57 -10.08 10.81
C GLY A 52 -0.76 -11.29 10.32
N GLY A 53 0.56 -11.19 10.31
CA GLY A 53 1.48 -12.26 9.95
C GLY A 53 1.46 -13.42 10.96
N ILE A 54 1.37 -13.12 12.25
CA ILE A 54 1.17 -14.13 13.29
C ILE A 54 -0.15 -14.88 13.07
N PHE A 55 -1.26 -14.17 12.80
CA PHE A 55 -2.52 -14.81 12.46
C PHE A 55 -2.41 -15.71 11.22
N ALA A 56 -1.69 -15.26 10.18
CA ALA A 56 -1.44 -16.08 8.99
C ALA A 56 -0.66 -17.36 9.31
N MET A 57 0.37 -17.28 10.15
CA MET A 57 1.15 -18.45 10.56
C MET A 57 0.32 -19.43 11.39
N VAL A 58 -0.53 -18.96 12.29
CA VAL A 58 -1.44 -19.84 13.05
C VAL A 58 -2.46 -20.52 12.12
N ILE A 59 -3.06 -19.76 11.18
CA ILE A 59 -3.98 -20.32 10.17
C ILE A 59 -3.28 -21.38 9.32
N ARG A 60 -2.03 -21.14 8.91
CA ARG A 60 -1.24 -22.14 8.17
C ARG A 60 -0.83 -23.32 9.04
N GLY A 61 -0.57 -23.11 10.33
CA GLY A 61 -0.31 -24.17 11.30
C GLY A 61 -1.49 -25.11 11.45
N GLU A 62 -2.71 -24.57 11.64
CA GLU A 62 -3.96 -25.34 11.68
C GLU A 62 -4.14 -26.15 10.38
N LEU A 63 -3.80 -25.55 9.24
CA LEU A 63 -3.94 -26.20 7.93
C LEU A 63 -2.73 -27.06 7.54
N MET A 64 -1.87 -27.47 8.47
CA MET A 64 -0.83 -28.46 8.16
C MET A 64 -1.38 -29.89 8.16
N THR A 65 -2.40 -30.15 8.97
CA THR A 65 -3.09 -31.44 9.08
C THR A 65 -4.52 -31.33 8.55
N PRO A 66 -5.12 -32.42 8.05
CA PRO A 66 -6.50 -32.40 7.54
C PRO A 66 -7.55 -32.10 8.62
N GLU A 67 -7.32 -32.58 9.84
CA GLU A 67 -8.23 -32.41 10.98
C GLU A 67 -8.01 -31.05 11.65
N SER A 68 -9.07 -30.53 12.28
CA SER A 68 -9.00 -29.25 13.01
C SER A 68 -8.48 -29.52 14.42
N ASP A 69 -7.18 -29.32 14.66
CA ASP A 69 -6.48 -29.81 15.87
C ASP A 69 -5.57 -28.80 16.60
N LEU A 70 -5.32 -27.61 16.04
CA LEU A 70 -4.47 -26.57 16.67
C LEU A 70 -5.32 -25.48 17.34
N VAL A 71 -6.37 -25.00 16.69
CA VAL A 71 -7.30 -23.99 17.22
C VAL A 71 -8.76 -24.37 16.98
N ASP A 72 -9.63 -23.98 17.91
CA ASP A 72 -11.08 -24.17 17.73
C ASP A 72 -11.62 -23.40 16.51
N ARG A 73 -12.69 -23.91 15.89
CA ARG A 73 -13.32 -23.36 14.68
C ARG A 73 -13.75 -21.90 14.84
N THR A 74 -14.24 -21.51 16.02
CA THR A 74 -14.63 -20.13 16.32
C THR A 74 -13.40 -19.20 16.35
N ILE A 75 -12.30 -19.66 16.93
CA ILE A 75 -11.03 -18.92 16.94
C ILE A 75 -10.45 -18.82 15.54
N TYR A 76 -10.46 -19.90 14.75
CA TYR A 76 -10.05 -19.88 13.35
C TYR A 76 -10.84 -18.83 12.55
N ASN A 77 -12.17 -18.80 12.73
CA ASN A 77 -13.05 -17.84 12.08
C ASN A 77 -12.71 -16.39 12.46
N GLY A 78 -12.43 -16.15 13.74
CA GLY A 78 -11.96 -14.86 14.23
C GLY A 78 -10.61 -14.47 13.63
N MET A 79 -9.63 -15.38 13.67
CA MET A 79 -8.27 -15.13 13.16
C MET A 79 -8.24 -14.86 11.66
N PHE A 80 -8.96 -15.63 10.82
CA PHE A 80 -8.98 -15.33 9.38
C PHE A 80 -9.65 -13.99 9.08
N THR A 81 -10.73 -13.66 9.82
CA THR A 81 -11.45 -12.39 9.68
C THR A 81 -10.53 -11.22 10.02
N MET A 82 -9.83 -11.32 11.16
CA MET A 82 -8.93 -10.29 11.64
C MET A 82 -7.64 -10.21 10.82
N HIS A 83 -7.09 -11.33 10.35
CA HIS A 83 -5.94 -11.35 9.42
C HIS A 83 -6.25 -10.50 8.18
N GLY A 84 -7.33 -10.80 7.46
CA GLY A 84 -7.70 -10.07 6.25
C GLY A 84 -7.97 -8.59 6.54
N THR A 85 -8.67 -8.29 7.64
CA THR A 85 -9.00 -6.92 8.02
C THR A 85 -7.76 -6.10 8.38
N ILE A 86 -6.89 -6.64 9.25
CA ILE A 86 -5.66 -5.97 9.68
C ILE A 86 -4.71 -5.77 8.50
N MET A 87 -4.52 -6.80 7.66
CA MET A 87 -3.62 -6.69 6.51
C MET A 87 -4.06 -5.62 5.51
N LEU A 88 -5.36 -5.46 5.29
CA LEU A 88 -5.85 -4.42 4.38
C LEU A 88 -5.86 -3.05 5.05
N PHE A 89 -6.63 -2.89 6.14
CA PHE A 89 -6.94 -1.59 6.74
C PHE A 89 -5.85 -1.03 7.67
N LEU A 90 -4.97 -1.87 8.20
CA LEU A 90 -3.95 -1.46 9.17
C LEU A 90 -2.52 -1.61 8.64
N TRP A 91 -2.28 -2.52 7.70
CA TRP A 91 -1.00 -2.62 6.98
C TRP A 91 -1.02 -1.90 5.62
N THR A 92 -1.78 -2.41 4.66
CA THR A 92 -1.60 -2.06 3.25
C THR A 92 -1.96 -0.61 2.93
N PHE A 93 -3.15 -0.14 3.32
CA PHE A 93 -3.51 1.27 3.13
C PHE A 93 -2.59 2.20 3.93
N PRO A 94 -2.40 1.99 5.24
CA PRO A 94 -1.57 2.89 6.05
C PRO A 94 -0.10 2.95 5.60
N SER A 95 0.49 1.84 5.15
CA SER A 95 1.88 1.83 4.68
C SER A 95 2.07 2.66 3.41
N LEU A 96 1.13 2.57 2.47
CA LEU A 96 1.16 3.34 1.22
C LEU A 96 0.89 4.81 1.47
N VAL A 97 -0.07 5.13 2.35
CA VAL A 97 -0.36 6.49 2.80
C VAL A 97 0.83 7.08 3.55
N GLY A 98 1.54 6.29 4.37
CA GLY A 98 2.75 6.74 5.07
C GLY A 98 3.88 7.11 4.12
N LEU A 99 4.15 6.24 3.14
CA LEU A 99 5.15 6.53 2.11
C LEU A 99 4.76 7.75 1.27
N ALA A 100 3.50 7.85 0.85
CA ALA A 100 3.00 8.99 0.10
C ALA A 100 3.08 10.30 0.92
N ASN A 101 2.75 10.25 2.22
CA ASN A 101 2.88 11.39 3.11
C ASN A 101 4.31 11.89 3.17
N TYR A 102 5.27 10.98 3.28
CA TYR A 102 6.67 11.34 3.32
C TYR A 102 7.14 11.96 2.00
N LEU A 103 6.83 11.31 0.86
CA LEU A 103 7.44 11.63 -0.43
C LEU A 103 6.69 12.67 -1.25
N VAL A 104 5.36 12.69 -1.26
CA VAL A 104 4.59 13.51 -2.21
C VAL A 104 4.90 15.00 -2.09
N PRO A 105 4.88 15.64 -0.90
CA PRO A 105 5.24 17.05 -0.78
C PRO A 105 6.64 17.33 -1.32
N ILE A 106 7.61 16.47 -1.00
CA ILE A 106 9.00 16.61 -1.46
C ILE A 106 9.09 16.50 -2.99
N MET A 107 8.47 15.47 -3.56
CA MET A 107 8.49 15.19 -5.00
C MET A 107 7.79 16.25 -5.85
N ILE A 108 6.89 17.05 -5.26
CA ILE A 108 6.27 18.20 -5.93
C ILE A 108 6.92 19.54 -5.60
N GLY A 109 7.97 19.56 -4.77
CA GLY A 109 8.65 20.79 -4.36
C GLY A 109 7.88 21.65 -3.37
N ALA A 110 7.01 21.03 -2.56
CA ALA A 110 6.25 21.68 -1.49
C ALA A 110 6.94 21.52 -0.13
N ARG A 111 6.69 22.47 0.78
CA ARG A 111 7.19 22.44 2.16
C ARG A 111 6.43 21.47 3.06
N ASP A 112 5.12 21.34 2.84
CA ASP A 112 4.24 20.46 3.60
C ASP A 112 2.97 20.13 2.79
N MET A 113 2.05 19.39 3.39
CA MET A 113 0.71 19.09 2.88
C MET A 113 -0.24 20.31 2.98
N ALA A 114 -1.31 20.31 2.20
CA ALA A 114 -2.30 21.40 2.16
C ALA A 114 -3.02 21.63 3.50
N PHE A 115 -3.29 20.55 4.24
CA PHE A 115 -3.96 20.59 5.53
C PHE A 115 -3.18 19.78 6.59
N PRO A 116 -2.11 20.34 7.18
CA PRO A 116 -1.23 19.59 8.09
C PRO A 116 -1.95 19.03 9.34
N ARG A 117 -2.89 19.79 9.91
CA ARG A 117 -3.70 19.32 11.07
C ARG A 117 -4.68 18.22 10.70
N LEU A 118 -5.29 18.31 9.52
CA LEU A 118 -6.17 17.26 8.99
C LEU A 118 -5.37 15.97 8.77
N ASN A 119 -4.13 16.11 8.29
CA ASN A 119 -3.20 15.01 8.12
C ASN A 119 -2.90 14.28 9.43
N ALA A 120 -2.59 15.06 10.48
CA ALA A 120 -2.34 14.52 11.81
C ALA A 120 -3.58 13.80 12.37
N ALA A 121 -4.77 14.40 12.23
CA ALA A 121 -6.03 13.79 12.67
C ALA A 121 -6.32 12.46 11.95
N ALA A 122 -6.07 12.39 10.63
CA ALA A 122 -6.20 11.16 9.86
C ALA A 122 -5.26 10.06 10.39
N PHE A 123 -3.99 10.39 10.69
CA PHE A 123 -3.06 9.42 11.27
C PHE A 123 -3.56 8.86 12.61
N TRP A 124 -3.93 9.72 13.56
CA TRP A 124 -4.27 9.29 14.92
C TRP A 124 -5.53 8.44 15.02
N MET A 125 -6.39 8.45 14.00
CA MET A 125 -7.50 7.50 13.90
C MET A 125 -7.04 6.06 13.62
N VAL A 126 -5.89 5.85 12.95
CA VAL A 126 -5.41 4.51 12.58
C VAL A 126 -5.01 3.66 13.79
N PRO A 127 -4.20 4.13 14.76
CA PRO A 127 -3.98 3.39 15.99
C PRO A 127 -5.27 3.07 16.75
N VAL A 128 -6.26 3.98 16.76
CA VAL A 128 -7.56 3.74 17.41
C VAL A 128 -8.31 2.60 16.73
N VAL A 129 -8.35 2.55 15.40
CA VAL A 129 -8.91 1.42 14.63
C VAL A 129 -8.19 0.13 15.03
N GLY A 130 -6.86 0.15 15.10
CA GLY A 130 -6.06 -0.98 15.53
C GLY A 130 -6.39 -1.48 16.94
N VAL A 131 -6.53 -0.56 17.90
CA VAL A 131 -6.94 -0.89 19.27
C VAL A 131 -8.33 -1.51 19.30
N LEU A 132 -9.32 -0.96 18.60
CA LEU A 132 -10.67 -1.53 18.52
C LEU A 132 -10.66 -2.95 17.95
N MET A 133 -9.88 -3.17 16.88
CA MET A 133 -9.72 -4.47 16.23
C MET A 133 -9.11 -5.50 17.19
N ILE A 134 -8.05 -5.18 17.93
CA ILE A 134 -7.43 -6.11 18.89
C ILE A 134 -8.28 -6.28 20.16
N ALA A 135 -8.90 -5.22 20.65
CA ALA A 135 -9.82 -5.26 21.79
C ALA A 135 -11.01 -6.21 21.54
N SER A 136 -11.38 -6.41 20.27
CA SER A 136 -12.47 -7.34 19.90
C SER A 136 -12.22 -8.79 20.33
N PHE A 137 -10.97 -9.21 20.58
CA PHE A 137 -10.69 -10.54 21.11
C PHE A 137 -11.08 -10.71 22.60
N PHE A 138 -11.26 -9.61 23.32
CA PHE A 138 -11.51 -9.61 24.77
C PHE A 138 -12.98 -9.32 25.13
N VAL A 139 -13.85 -9.09 24.15
CA VAL A 139 -15.29 -8.86 24.37
C VAL A 139 -16.10 -10.16 24.25
N PRO A 140 -17.34 -10.22 24.79
CA PRO A 140 -18.18 -11.41 24.70
C PRO A 140 -18.41 -11.88 23.26
N GLY A 141 -18.11 -13.15 23.00
CA GLY A 141 -18.18 -13.76 21.66
C GLY A 141 -16.90 -13.65 20.83
N GLY A 142 -15.86 -12.97 21.34
CA GLY A 142 -14.60 -12.79 20.64
C GLY A 142 -14.71 -11.82 19.46
N PRO A 143 -13.73 -11.85 18.53
CA PRO A 143 -13.67 -10.92 17.40
C PRO A 143 -14.79 -11.20 16.39
N ALA A 144 -14.93 -10.34 15.39
CA ALA A 144 -15.81 -10.61 14.24
C ALA A 144 -15.41 -11.93 13.54
N GLN A 145 -16.41 -12.71 13.11
CA GLN A 145 -16.22 -14.05 12.51
C GLN A 145 -16.83 -14.17 11.11
N SER A 146 -17.28 -13.06 10.52
CA SER A 146 -17.98 -13.02 9.23
C SER A 146 -17.06 -12.73 8.03
N GLY A 147 -15.74 -12.85 8.21
CA GLY A 147 -14.73 -12.43 7.23
C GLY A 147 -14.62 -10.92 7.09
N TRP A 148 -13.55 -10.46 6.41
CA TRP A 148 -13.24 -9.02 6.26
C TRP A 148 -14.26 -8.22 5.43
N TRP A 149 -15.24 -8.88 4.82
CA TRP A 149 -16.36 -8.25 4.13
C TRP A 149 -17.64 -8.20 4.97
N ALA A 150 -17.73 -8.95 6.07
CA ALA A 150 -18.89 -8.90 6.99
C ALA A 150 -20.27 -9.02 6.33
N TYR A 151 -20.46 -10.02 5.47
CA TYR A 151 -21.71 -10.19 4.73
C TYR A 151 -22.91 -10.54 5.62
N PRO A 152 -24.03 -9.84 5.45
CA PRO A 152 -25.34 -10.34 5.86
C PRO A 152 -25.71 -11.62 5.08
N PRO A 153 -26.45 -12.56 5.68
CA PRO A 153 -27.02 -12.48 7.03
C PRO A 153 -26.02 -12.84 8.15
N VAL A 154 -24.84 -13.40 7.84
CA VAL A 154 -23.89 -13.91 8.84
C VAL A 154 -23.47 -12.82 9.83
N SER A 155 -23.14 -11.62 9.36
CA SER A 155 -22.78 -10.49 10.24
C SER A 155 -23.93 -9.98 11.11
N ILE A 156 -25.19 -10.27 10.75
CA ILE A 156 -26.38 -9.92 11.54
C ILE A 156 -26.77 -11.05 12.50
N GLN A 157 -26.39 -12.29 12.18
CA GLN A 157 -26.67 -13.48 12.99
C GLN A 157 -25.61 -13.76 14.06
N ASN A 158 -24.40 -13.22 13.90
CA ASN A 158 -23.31 -13.30 14.86
C ASN A 158 -23.27 -12.25 16.02
N PRO A 159 -24.35 -11.58 16.48
CA PRO A 159 -24.37 -10.92 17.78
C PRO A 159 -24.71 -11.92 18.90
N THR A 160 -23.92 -11.94 19.97
CA THR A 160 -24.13 -12.74 21.19
C THR A 160 -25.29 -12.23 22.08
N GLY A 161 -26.22 -11.44 21.54
CA GLY A 161 -27.22 -10.69 22.31
C GLY A 161 -26.64 -9.53 23.14
N ASN A 162 -25.33 -9.31 23.07
CA ASN A 162 -24.65 -8.21 23.75
C ASN A 162 -24.51 -6.99 22.84
N LEU A 163 -24.77 -5.80 23.39
CA LEU A 163 -24.59 -4.52 22.68
C LEU A 163 -23.14 -4.29 22.24
N ILE A 164 -22.17 -4.64 23.10
CA ILE A 164 -20.74 -4.60 22.80
C ILE A 164 -20.29 -6.03 22.46
N ASN A 165 -20.07 -6.27 21.16
CA ASN A 165 -19.56 -7.54 20.64
C ASN A 165 -18.54 -7.28 19.52
N GLY A 166 -17.79 -8.30 19.12
CA GLY A 166 -16.71 -8.17 18.14
C GLY A 166 -17.16 -7.66 16.77
N GLN A 167 -18.39 -7.99 16.34
CA GLN A 167 -18.93 -7.51 15.07
C GLN A 167 -19.21 -6.01 15.10
N VAL A 168 -19.80 -5.50 16.18
CA VAL A 168 -20.04 -4.06 16.37
C VAL A 168 -18.73 -3.28 16.39
N LEU A 169 -17.72 -3.78 17.14
CA LEU A 169 -16.39 -3.16 17.17
C LEU A 169 -15.72 -3.14 15.80
N TRP A 170 -15.85 -4.22 15.03
CA TRP A 170 -15.32 -4.30 13.66
C TRP A 170 -15.96 -3.26 12.75
N ILE A 171 -17.30 -3.13 12.77
CA ILE A 171 -18.01 -2.17 11.92
C ILE A 171 -17.64 -0.73 12.30
N LEU A 172 -17.58 -0.42 13.60
CA LEU A 172 -17.16 0.90 14.08
C LEU A 172 -15.73 1.23 13.63
N ALA A 173 -14.82 0.27 13.76
CA ALA A 173 -13.43 0.45 13.37
C ALA A 173 -13.28 0.64 11.84
N VAL A 174 -14.05 -0.07 11.02
CA VAL A 174 -14.10 0.17 9.56
C VAL A 174 -14.65 1.56 9.23
N ALA A 175 -15.70 2.01 9.92
CA ALA A 175 -16.25 3.35 9.71
C ALA A 175 -15.25 4.47 10.06
N ILE A 176 -14.54 4.36 11.19
CA ILE A 176 -13.48 5.30 11.59
C ILE A 176 -12.34 5.29 10.57
N SER A 177 -11.92 4.11 10.12
CA SER A 177 -10.89 3.97 9.07
C SER A 177 -11.30 4.64 7.76
N GLY A 178 -12.60 4.57 7.41
CA GLY A 178 -13.18 5.29 6.29
C GLY A 178 -13.03 6.80 6.44
N VAL A 179 -13.46 7.37 7.56
CA VAL A 179 -13.33 8.83 7.82
C VAL A 179 -11.87 9.28 7.72
N SER A 180 -10.95 8.56 8.35
CA SER A 180 -9.50 8.81 8.24
C SER A 180 -9.01 8.85 6.79
N SER A 181 -9.41 7.87 5.99
CA SER A 181 -8.98 7.75 4.60
C SER A 181 -9.56 8.85 3.70
N ILE A 182 -10.79 9.30 3.94
CA ILE A 182 -11.38 10.45 3.23
C ILE A 182 -10.61 11.73 3.54
N MET A 183 -10.30 11.98 4.82
CA MET A 183 -9.50 13.13 5.24
C MET A 183 -8.12 13.15 4.55
N GLY A 184 -7.44 12.00 4.51
CA GLY A 184 -6.17 11.84 3.80
C GLY A 184 -6.31 12.11 2.30
N ALA A 185 -7.33 11.55 1.64
CA ALA A 185 -7.54 11.70 0.20
C ALA A 185 -7.80 13.16 -0.21
N VAL A 186 -8.63 13.89 0.54
CA VAL A 186 -8.85 15.33 0.31
C VAL A 186 -7.54 16.11 0.42
N ASN A 187 -6.72 15.77 1.42
CA ASN A 187 -5.45 16.43 1.67
C ASN A 187 -4.44 16.18 0.54
N PHE A 188 -4.23 14.94 0.12
CA PHE A 188 -3.34 14.60 -1.00
C PHE A 188 -3.79 15.25 -2.31
N VAL A 189 -5.07 15.13 -2.68
CA VAL A 189 -5.60 15.72 -3.91
C VAL A 189 -5.37 17.23 -3.93
N THR A 190 -5.68 17.91 -2.82
CA THR A 190 -5.47 19.37 -2.72
C THR A 190 -3.99 19.72 -2.81
N THR A 191 -3.13 19.00 -2.10
CA THR A 191 -1.66 19.19 -2.11
C THR A 191 -1.11 19.06 -3.52
N ILE A 192 -1.42 17.95 -4.20
CA ILE A 192 -0.92 17.66 -5.56
C ILE A 192 -1.43 18.69 -6.56
N VAL A 193 -2.67 19.16 -6.45
CA VAL A 193 -3.25 20.09 -7.43
C VAL A 193 -2.81 21.54 -7.21
N ARG A 194 -2.62 21.97 -5.96
CA ARG A 194 -2.48 23.39 -5.60
C ARG A 194 -1.09 23.81 -5.11
N MET A 195 -0.23 22.87 -4.70
CA MET A 195 1.04 23.20 -4.03
C MET A 195 2.30 22.80 -4.80
N ARG A 196 2.16 22.43 -6.08
CA ARG A 196 3.33 22.12 -6.92
C ARG A 196 4.24 23.32 -7.09
N ALA A 197 5.54 23.05 -7.10
CA ALA A 197 6.58 24.02 -7.41
C ALA A 197 6.35 24.74 -8.76
N PRO A 198 6.79 26.00 -8.88
CA PRO A 198 6.74 26.75 -10.14
C PRO A 198 7.36 25.97 -11.31
N GLY A 199 6.72 26.02 -12.48
CA GLY A 199 7.17 25.30 -13.67
C GLY A 199 6.81 23.81 -13.70
N MET A 200 6.32 23.22 -12.61
CA MET A 200 5.82 21.84 -12.57
C MET A 200 4.40 21.75 -13.13
N THR A 201 4.31 21.57 -14.46
CA THR A 201 3.04 21.18 -15.09
C THR A 201 2.64 19.77 -14.68
N PHE A 202 1.37 19.39 -14.90
CA PHE A 202 0.90 18.03 -14.62
C PHE A 202 1.78 16.96 -15.28
N PHE A 203 2.17 17.15 -16.55
CA PHE A 203 3.06 16.22 -17.25
C PHE A 203 4.54 16.34 -16.87
N ARG A 204 4.90 17.17 -15.88
CA ARG A 204 6.25 17.20 -15.29
C ARG A 204 6.32 16.56 -13.89
N MET A 205 5.22 16.08 -13.34
CA MET A 205 5.23 15.39 -12.04
C MET A 205 5.82 13.97 -12.15
N PRO A 206 6.51 13.46 -11.13
CA PRO A 206 6.91 12.05 -11.08
C PRO A 206 5.72 11.09 -11.21
N ALA A 207 5.96 9.90 -11.76
CA ALA A 207 4.93 8.90 -11.96
C ALA A 207 4.34 8.39 -10.63
N PHE A 208 5.14 8.34 -9.55
CA PHE A 208 4.63 8.03 -8.21
C PHE A 208 3.57 9.04 -7.74
N VAL A 209 3.79 10.34 -7.96
CA VAL A 209 2.81 11.38 -7.60
C VAL A 209 1.52 11.20 -8.39
N TRP A 210 1.62 10.87 -9.69
CA TRP A 210 0.45 10.58 -10.52
C TRP A 210 -0.34 9.35 -10.07
N THR A 211 0.33 8.27 -9.67
CA THR A 211 -0.37 7.08 -9.22
C THR A 211 -0.98 7.26 -7.83
N VAL A 212 -0.34 8.02 -6.94
CA VAL A 212 -0.96 8.46 -5.69
C VAL A 212 -2.18 9.32 -6.00
N PHE A 213 -2.07 10.30 -6.90
CA PHE A 213 -3.21 11.14 -7.30
C PHE A 213 -4.40 10.32 -7.82
N ALA A 214 -4.14 9.36 -8.71
CA ALA A 214 -5.16 8.44 -9.22
C ALA A 214 -5.81 7.62 -8.08
N ALA A 215 -5.00 7.06 -7.17
CA ALA A 215 -5.48 6.31 -6.01
C ALA A 215 -6.37 7.17 -5.09
N GLN A 216 -5.99 8.42 -4.82
CA GLN A 216 -6.77 9.29 -3.94
C GLN A 216 -8.07 9.78 -4.59
N ILE A 217 -8.13 9.95 -5.91
CA ILE A 217 -9.40 10.20 -6.61
C ILE A 217 -10.36 9.02 -6.42
N ILE A 218 -9.87 7.79 -6.56
CA ILE A 218 -10.67 6.58 -6.34
C ILE A 218 -11.22 6.55 -4.91
N GLN A 219 -10.37 6.89 -3.94
CA GLN A 219 -10.75 6.94 -2.54
C GLN A 219 -11.93 7.93 -2.30
N LEU A 220 -11.89 9.11 -2.91
CA LEU A 220 -12.91 10.15 -2.72
C LEU A 220 -14.29 9.75 -3.25
N PHE A 221 -14.38 9.06 -4.38
CA PHE A 221 -15.68 8.69 -4.95
C PHE A 221 -16.19 7.33 -4.44
N GLY A 222 -15.31 6.35 -4.22
CA GLY A 222 -15.71 4.98 -3.90
C GLY A 222 -16.03 4.78 -2.42
N LEU A 223 -15.19 5.30 -1.52
CA LEU A 223 -15.25 5.01 -0.09
C LEU A 223 -16.55 5.44 0.62
N PRO A 224 -17.22 6.54 0.22
CA PRO A 224 -18.52 6.88 0.80
C PRO A 224 -19.55 5.74 0.73
N ALA A 225 -19.51 4.89 -0.31
CA ALA A 225 -20.43 3.75 -0.46
C ALA A 225 -20.19 2.66 0.60
N LEU A 226 -18.92 2.28 0.86
CA LEU A 226 -18.60 1.33 1.95
C LEU A 226 -19.00 1.91 3.30
N THR A 227 -18.72 3.19 3.53
CA THR A 227 -19.03 3.87 4.79
C THR A 227 -20.55 3.85 5.05
N ALA A 228 -21.36 4.16 4.03
CA ALA A 228 -22.81 4.08 4.11
C ALA A 228 -23.28 2.64 4.40
N GLY A 229 -22.77 1.64 3.67
CA GLY A 229 -23.11 0.23 3.90
C GLY A 229 -22.75 -0.27 5.30
N ALA A 230 -21.59 0.15 5.83
CA ALA A 230 -21.16 -0.17 7.19
C ALA A 230 -22.06 0.48 8.25
N VAL A 231 -22.44 1.76 8.08
CA VAL A 231 -23.36 2.46 9.00
C VAL A 231 -24.76 1.82 8.97
N MET A 232 -25.28 1.48 7.78
CA MET A 232 -26.55 0.76 7.65
C MET A 232 -26.51 -0.61 8.35
N LEU A 233 -25.40 -1.34 8.21
CA LEU A 233 -25.22 -2.63 8.88
C LEU A 233 -25.12 -2.46 10.40
N LEU A 234 -24.47 -1.39 10.86
CA LEU A 234 -24.42 -1.05 12.28
C LEU A 234 -25.83 -0.79 12.83
N PHE A 235 -26.68 -0.08 12.09
CA PHE A 235 -28.05 0.21 12.51
C PHE A 235 -28.93 -1.04 12.51
N ASP A 236 -28.72 -1.97 11.57
CA ASP A 236 -29.43 -3.27 11.57
C ASP A 236 -29.12 -4.05 12.85
N ILE A 237 -27.88 -3.97 13.37
CA ILE A 237 -27.46 -4.69 14.58
C ILE A 237 -27.81 -3.93 15.88
N THR A 238 -27.77 -2.59 15.88
CA THR A 238 -27.86 -1.78 17.12
C THR A 238 -29.16 -1.01 17.30
N MET A 239 -29.82 -0.61 16.21
CA MET A 239 -31.04 0.21 16.24
C MET A 239 -32.28 -0.54 15.75
N GLY A 240 -32.12 -1.80 15.31
CA GLY A 240 -33.22 -2.65 14.84
C GLY A 240 -33.75 -2.25 13.47
N THR A 241 -32.95 -1.58 12.63
CA THR A 241 -33.31 -1.37 11.23
C THR A 241 -33.28 -2.70 10.46
N GLY A 242 -33.79 -2.70 9.22
CA GLY A 242 -33.90 -3.89 8.39
C GLY A 242 -33.39 -3.68 6.97
N PHE A 243 -32.29 -2.96 6.78
CA PHE A 243 -31.75 -2.67 5.45
C PHE A 243 -31.33 -3.95 4.71
N PHE A 244 -30.69 -4.88 5.43
CA PHE A 244 -30.12 -6.09 4.85
C PHE A 244 -30.75 -7.38 5.39
N ASN A 245 -31.67 -7.28 6.35
CA ASN A 245 -32.39 -8.43 6.91
C ASN A 245 -33.64 -8.79 6.05
N PRO A 246 -33.68 -9.95 5.37
CA PRO A 246 -34.83 -10.37 4.57
C PRO A 246 -36.13 -10.50 5.36
N ALA A 247 -36.06 -10.84 6.65
CA ALA A 247 -37.25 -10.97 7.50
C ALA A 247 -38.00 -9.64 7.68
N ASN A 248 -37.31 -8.52 7.50
CA ASN A 248 -37.85 -7.16 7.58
C ASN A 248 -37.99 -6.50 6.19
N GLY A 249 -37.89 -7.27 5.10
CA GLY A 249 -37.95 -6.76 3.72
C GLY A 249 -36.63 -6.21 3.16
N GLY A 250 -35.52 -6.36 3.89
CA GLY A 250 -34.18 -5.96 3.47
C GLY A 250 -33.53 -6.90 2.45
N ASN A 251 -32.44 -6.45 1.83
CA ASN A 251 -31.73 -7.22 0.80
C ASN A 251 -30.24 -7.45 1.15
N PRO A 252 -29.82 -8.68 1.52
CA PRO A 252 -28.42 -9.00 1.79
C PRO A 252 -27.47 -8.74 0.62
N VAL A 253 -27.94 -8.90 -0.62
CA VAL A 253 -27.13 -8.68 -1.84
C VAL A 253 -26.85 -7.19 -2.03
N LEU A 254 -27.71 -6.30 -1.52
CA LEU A 254 -27.47 -4.86 -1.56
C LEU A 254 -26.20 -4.48 -0.78
N PHE A 255 -25.96 -5.13 0.37
CA PHE A 255 -24.72 -4.92 1.12
C PHE A 255 -23.49 -5.28 0.29
N GLN A 256 -23.55 -6.38 -0.49
CA GLN A 256 -22.44 -6.77 -1.37
C GLN A 256 -22.17 -5.71 -2.44
N HIS A 257 -23.21 -5.07 -3.00
CA HIS A 257 -23.04 -3.95 -3.92
C HIS A 257 -22.33 -2.77 -3.24
N PHE A 258 -22.76 -2.33 -2.05
CA PHE A 258 -22.09 -1.25 -1.30
C PHE A 258 -20.63 -1.59 -1.00
N PHE A 259 -20.40 -2.82 -0.53
CA PHE A 259 -19.07 -3.28 -0.17
C PHE A 259 -18.14 -3.31 -1.39
N TRP A 260 -18.52 -4.01 -2.47
CA TRP A 260 -17.63 -4.16 -3.62
C TRP A 260 -17.52 -2.93 -4.48
N PHE A 261 -18.56 -2.08 -4.54
CA PHE A 261 -18.47 -0.79 -5.23
C PHE A 261 -17.29 0.04 -4.74
N TYR A 262 -16.91 -0.07 -3.46
CA TYR A 262 -15.65 0.47 -2.97
C TYR A 262 -14.52 -0.57 -3.01
N SER A 263 -14.71 -1.75 -2.41
CA SER A 263 -13.61 -2.67 -2.08
C SER A 263 -12.88 -3.19 -3.32
N HIS A 264 -13.53 -3.22 -4.49
CA HIS A 264 -12.82 -3.50 -5.73
C HIS A 264 -12.00 -2.28 -6.21
N PRO A 265 -12.56 -1.06 -6.36
CA PRO A 265 -11.74 0.14 -6.54
C PRO A 265 -10.59 0.30 -5.55
N ALA A 266 -10.80 -0.10 -4.29
CA ALA A 266 -9.82 -0.04 -3.23
C ALA A 266 -8.57 -0.90 -3.52
N VAL A 267 -8.70 -2.01 -4.27
CA VAL A 267 -7.50 -2.77 -4.70
C VAL A 267 -6.66 -1.98 -5.70
N TYR A 268 -7.26 -1.07 -6.48
CA TYR A 268 -6.51 -0.16 -7.35
C TYR A 268 -5.84 0.96 -6.55
N VAL A 269 -6.51 1.47 -5.49
CA VAL A 269 -5.89 2.40 -4.53
C VAL A 269 -4.61 1.80 -3.94
N ILE A 270 -4.61 0.49 -3.69
CA ILE A 270 -3.45 -0.24 -3.19
C ILE A 270 -2.35 -0.40 -4.25
N ILE A 271 -2.68 -0.89 -5.45
CA ILE A 271 -1.66 -1.27 -6.44
C ILE A 271 -1.08 -0.06 -7.21
N LEU A 272 -1.84 1.01 -7.38
CA LEU A 272 -1.40 2.18 -8.16
C LEU A 272 -0.13 2.82 -7.56
N PRO A 273 -0.02 3.12 -6.25
CA PRO A 273 1.21 3.64 -5.69
C PRO A 273 2.39 2.69 -5.85
N ILE A 274 2.18 1.37 -5.80
CA ILE A 274 3.23 0.35 -6.08
C ILE A 274 3.71 0.44 -7.52
N PHE A 275 2.80 0.62 -8.49
CA PHE A 275 3.19 0.91 -9.87
C PHE A 275 4.00 2.19 -10.00
N GLY A 276 3.67 3.20 -9.18
CA GLY A 276 4.47 4.41 -9.05
C GLY A 276 5.88 4.11 -8.55
N ILE A 277 6.01 3.33 -7.48
CA ILE A 277 7.29 2.90 -6.91
C ILE A 277 8.13 2.16 -7.97
N PHE A 278 7.55 1.22 -8.72
CA PHE A 278 8.24 0.55 -9.82
C PHE A 278 8.70 1.54 -10.90
N SER A 279 7.86 2.52 -11.22
CA SER A 279 8.20 3.60 -12.16
C SER A 279 9.30 4.54 -11.67
N GLU A 280 9.54 4.67 -10.36
CA GLU A 280 10.71 5.38 -9.83
C GLU A 280 11.96 4.49 -9.80
N ILE A 281 11.83 3.25 -9.34
CA ILE A 281 12.96 2.33 -9.12
C ILE A 281 13.58 1.88 -10.45
N PHE A 282 12.78 1.43 -11.43
CA PHE A 282 13.35 0.88 -12.66
C PHE A 282 14.24 1.88 -13.43
N PRO A 283 13.87 3.17 -13.58
CA PRO A 283 14.78 4.18 -14.14
C PRO A 283 16.10 4.33 -13.37
N VAL A 284 16.04 4.42 -12.03
CA VAL A 284 17.21 4.63 -11.16
C VAL A 284 18.22 3.50 -11.29
N TYR A 285 17.74 2.25 -11.27
CA TYR A 285 18.61 1.08 -11.22
C TYR A 285 18.97 0.53 -12.61
N SER A 286 18.25 0.92 -13.66
CA SER A 286 18.60 0.62 -15.06
C SER A 286 19.34 1.76 -15.78
N ARG A 287 19.43 2.95 -15.16
CA ARG A 287 20.06 4.16 -15.72
C ARG A 287 19.45 4.59 -17.05
N LYS A 288 18.12 4.49 -17.15
CA LYS A 288 17.36 4.83 -18.36
C LYS A 288 16.10 5.62 -17.99
N PRO A 289 15.64 6.54 -18.85
CA PRO A 289 14.34 7.18 -18.67
C PRO A 289 13.21 6.17 -18.60
N LEU A 290 12.14 6.50 -17.87
CA LEU A 290 10.91 5.72 -17.88
C LEU A 290 10.32 5.72 -19.30
N PHE A 291 10.31 4.54 -19.93
CA PHE A 291 9.79 4.37 -21.28
C PHE A 291 8.29 4.68 -21.31
N GLY A 292 7.86 5.54 -22.24
CA GLY A 292 6.45 5.86 -22.41
C GLY A 292 5.81 6.55 -21.19
N TYR A 293 6.55 7.38 -20.45
CA TYR A 293 6.06 8.07 -19.24
C TYR A 293 4.64 8.65 -19.37
N LYS A 294 4.32 9.38 -20.46
CA LYS A 294 2.98 9.96 -20.67
C LYS A 294 1.89 8.87 -20.75
N VAL A 295 2.19 7.74 -21.40
CA VAL A 295 1.28 6.60 -21.51
C VAL A 295 1.12 5.90 -20.16
N VAL A 296 2.21 5.76 -19.38
CA VAL A 296 2.16 5.24 -18.01
C VAL A 296 1.29 6.12 -17.12
N VAL A 297 1.39 7.44 -17.23
CA VAL A 297 0.55 8.37 -16.45
C VAL A 297 -0.92 8.30 -16.87
N ILE A 298 -1.21 8.37 -18.17
CA ILE A 298 -2.59 8.34 -18.69
C ILE A 298 -3.26 7.01 -18.34
N SER A 299 -2.55 5.89 -18.45
CA SER A 299 -3.07 4.57 -18.03
C SER A 299 -3.41 4.51 -16.54
N SER A 300 -2.69 5.20 -15.65
CA SER A 300 -3.08 5.29 -14.22
C SER A 300 -4.43 5.97 -14.04
N MET A 301 -4.66 7.07 -14.75
CA MET A 301 -5.92 7.81 -14.69
C MET A 301 -7.07 7.02 -15.34
N LEU A 302 -6.79 6.25 -16.40
CA LEU A 302 -7.76 5.37 -17.03
C LEU A 302 -8.19 4.25 -16.08
N ILE A 303 -7.26 3.64 -15.32
CA ILE A 303 -7.58 2.69 -14.26
C ILE A 303 -8.49 3.33 -13.21
N ALA A 304 -8.20 4.57 -12.79
CA ALA A 304 -9.07 5.28 -11.84
C ALA A 304 -10.50 5.44 -12.36
N GLY A 305 -10.68 5.84 -13.62
CA GLY A 305 -12.00 5.97 -14.23
C GLY A 305 -12.74 4.64 -14.38
N VAL A 306 -12.07 3.60 -14.89
CA VAL A 306 -12.70 2.29 -15.13
C VAL A 306 -12.95 1.51 -13.84
N SER A 307 -12.21 1.80 -12.76
CA SER A 307 -12.38 1.11 -11.46
C SER A 307 -13.83 1.14 -10.96
N GLY A 308 -14.56 2.23 -11.22
CA GLY A 308 -15.97 2.38 -10.87
C GLY A 308 -16.94 1.56 -11.71
N LEU A 309 -16.47 0.69 -12.61
CA LEU A 309 -17.31 -0.08 -13.56
C LEU A 309 -17.08 -1.60 -13.49
N VAL A 310 -16.34 -2.11 -12.50
CA VAL A 310 -15.85 -3.50 -12.51
C VAL A 310 -16.19 -4.33 -11.26
N TRP A 311 -16.81 -3.73 -10.25
CA TRP A 311 -16.98 -4.38 -8.94
C TRP A 311 -17.82 -5.67 -8.91
N VAL A 312 -18.77 -5.83 -9.83
CA VAL A 312 -19.69 -6.99 -9.84
C VAL A 312 -18.97 -8.31 -10.15
N HIS A 313 -17.72 -8.29 -10.61
CA HIS A 313 -16.97 -9.55 -10.76
C HIS A 313 -16.76 -10.31 -9.45
N HIS A 314 -16.86 -9.64 -8.29
CA HIS A 314 -16.85 -10.33 -6.98
C HIS A 314 -18.19 -11.00 -6.65
N MET A 315 -19.20 -10.78 -7.49
CA MET A 315 -20.59 -11.17 -7.27
C MET A 315 -21.10 -12.14 -8.34
N TYR A 316 -20.24 -12.67 -9.23
CA TYR A 316 -20.68 -13.59 -10.29
C TYR A 316 -21.38 -14.84 -9.74
N ALA A 317 -20.91 -15.39 -8.63
CA ALA A 317 -21.54 -16.52 -7.94
C ALA A 317 -22.71 -16.10 -7.01
N SER A 318 -23.03 -14.81 -6.93
CA SER A 318 -24.16 -14.29 -6.16
C SER A 318 -25.43 -14.20 -7.02
N GLY A 319 -26.52 -13.67 -6.44
CA GLY A 319 -27.80 -13.42 -7.13
C GLY A 319 -27.77 -12.39 -8.26
N THR A 320 -26.60 -12.13 -8.87
CA THR A 320 -26.39 -11.17 -9.95
C THR A 320 -27.01 -11.66 -11.26
N PRO A 321 -27.82 -10.84 -11.95
CA PRO A 321 -28.49 -11.23 -13.18
C PRO A 321 -27.50 -11.44 -14.34
N PRO A 322 -27.80 -12.33 -15.31
CA PRO A 322 -26.86 -12.69 -16.39
C PRO A 322 -26.35 -11.52 -17.22
N TRP A 323 -27.20 -10.54 -17.54
CA TRP A 323 -26.82 -9.36 -18.32
C TRP A 323 -25.71 -8.54 -17.63
N MET A 324 -25.76 -8.44 -16.29
CA MET A 324 -24.76 -7.73 -15.51
C MET A 324 -23.44 -8.51 -15.48
N ARG A 325 -23.50 -9.85 -15.34
CA ARG A 325 -22.30 -10.70 -15.41
C ARG A 325 -21.53 -10.49 -16.72
N MET A 326 -22.23 -10.42 -17.85
CA MET A 326 -21.60 -10.21 -19.17
C MET A 326 -20.93 -8.83 -19.31
N ILE A 327 -21.60 -7.75 -18.89
CA ILE A 327 -21.04 -6.40 -18.93
C ILE A 327 -19.81 -6.28 -18.04
N PHE A 328 -19.88 -6.84 -16.83
CA PHE A 328 -18.80 -6.76 -15.86
C PHE A 328 -17.63 -7.68 -16.21
N MET A 329 -17.86 -8.78 -16.92
CA MET A 329 -16.80 -9.61 -17.51
C MET A 329 -15.99 -8.80 -18.51
N LEU A 330 -16.66 -8.18 -19.48
CA LEU A 330 -16.01 -7.39 -20.51
C LEU A 330 -15.22 -6.21 -19.91
N SER A 331 -15.86 -5.42 -19.07
CA SER A 331 -15.20 -4.26 -18.44
C SER A 331 -14.02 -4.66 -17.56
N THR A 332 -14.12 -5.77 -16.81
CA THR A 332 -13.00 -6.28 -15.99
C THR A 332 -11.83 -6.72 -16.86
N MET A 333 -12.10 -7.44 -17.96
CA MET A 333 -11.06 -7.81 -18.93
C MET A 333 -10.39 -6.57 -19.52
N CYS A 334 -11.13 -5.50 -19.81
CA CYS A 334 -10.56 -4.27 -20.34
C CYS A 334 -9.56 -3.59 -19.39
N VAL A 335 -9.65 -3.80 -18.06
CA VAL A 335 -8.67 -3.25 -17.11
C VAL A 335 -7.28 -3.88 -17.27
N SER A 336 -7.18 -5.07 -17.85
CA SER A 336 -5.88 -5.70 -18.14
C SER A 336 -5.06 -4.91 -19.16
N VAL A 337 -5.69 -4.15 -20.05
CA VAL A 337 -5.01 -3.35 -21.10
C VAL A 337 -4.16 -2.23 -20.52
N PRO A 338 -4.70 -1.26 -19.75
CA PRO A 338 -3.88 -0.19 -19.16
C PRO A 338 -2.83 -0.74 -18.20
N THR A 339 -3.11 -1.87 -17.54
CA THR A 339 -2.16 -2.55 -16.66
C THR A 339 -1.01 -3.17 -17.44
N GLY A 340 -1.30 -3.87 -18.54
CA GLY A 340 -0.31 -4.49 -19.42
C GLY A 340 0.61 -3.46 -20.07
N ILE A 341 0.07 -2.30 -20.47
CA ILE A 341 0.87 -1.17 -20.99
C ILE A 341 1.99 -0.77 -20.01
N LYS A 342 1.70 -0.74 -18.70
CA LYS A 342 2.71 -0.41 -17.67
C LYS A 342 3.77 -1.49 -17.56
N VAL A 343 3.38 -2.76 -17.58
CA VAL A 343 4.33 -3.89 -17.57
C VAL A 343 5.29 -3.79 -18.75
N PHE A 344 4.79 -3.56 -19.97
CA PHE A 344 5.64 -3.38 -21.14
C PHE A 344 6.53 -2.13 -21.05
N ALA A 345 6.01 -1.02 -20.51
CA ALA A 345 6.79 0.18 -20.27
C ALA A 345 7.96 -0.06 -19.30
N TRP A 346 7.75 -0.80 -18.20
CA TRP A 346 8.81 -1.15 -17.27
C TRP A 346 9.84 -2.10 -17.89
N VAL A 347 9.39 -3.12 -18.62
CA VAL A 347 10.31 -4.02 -19.35
C VAL A 347 11.16 -3.24 -20.35
N ALA A 348 10.56 -2.32 -21.13
CA ALA A 348 11.27 -1.47 -22.08
C ALA A 348 12.22 -0.46 -21.38
N THR A 349 11.88 -0.01 -20.18
CA THR A 349 12.76 0.84 -19.35
C THR A 349 14.01 0.08 -18.95
N ILE A 350 13.87 -1.18 -18.53
CA ILE A 350 14.98 -2.05 -18.12
C ILE A 350 15.82 -2.50 -19.33
N TRP A 351 15.17 -2.78 -20.46
CA TRP A 351 15.81 -3.30 -21.67
C TRP A 351 16.95 -2.40 -22.17
N GLY A 352 18.16 -2.96 -22.33
CA GLY A 352 19.33 -2.19 -22.76
C GLY A 352 19.86 -1.18 -21.73
N GLY A 353 19.38 -1.21 -20.49
CA GLY A 353 19.91 -0.42 -19.38
C GLY A 353 21.13 -1.07 -18.73
N LYS A 354 21.83 -0.30 -17.87
CA LYS A 354 22.92 -0.81 -17.03
C LYS A 354 22.36 -1.17 -15.66
N ILE A 355 21.90 -2.42 -15.52
CA ILE A 355 21.15 -2.89 -14.36
C ILE A 355 22.06 -3.04 -13.14
N ARG A 356 21.68 -2.40 -12.02
CA ARG A 356 22.27 -2.61 -10.69
C ARG A 356 21.33 -3.46 -9.85
N LEU A 357 21.69 -4.73 -9.63
CA LEU A 357 20.89 -5.71 -8.87
C LEU A 357 21.05 -5.54 -7.34
N ASN A 358 20.82 -4.33 -6.86
CA ASN A 358 20.75 -4.06 -5.42
C ASN A 358 19.35 -4.42 -4.89
N THR A 359 19.22 -4.46 -3.58
CA THR A 359 18.02 -4.90 -2.86
C THR A 359 16.72 -4.24 -3.37
N PRO A 360 16.63 -2.90 -3.58
CA PRO A 360 15.43 -2.29 -4.15
C PRO A 360 15.07 -2.83 -5.54
N MET A 361 16.06 -3.04 -6.40
CA MET A 361 15.87 -3.56 -7.74
C MET A 361 15.41 -5.03 -7.71
N LEU A 362 15.99 -5.85 -6.82
CA LEU A 362 15.59 -7.25 -6.66
C LEU A 362 14.13 -7.35 -6.23
N PHE A 363 13.72 -6.61 -5.20
CA PHE A 363 12.33 -6.59 -4.76
C PHE A 363 11.37 -6.06 -5.83
N ALA A 364 11.74 -5.02 -6.58
CA ALA A 364 10.93 -4.52 -7.68
C ALA A 364 10.79 -5.52 -8.84
N LEU A 365 11.87 -6.21 -9.22
CA LEU A 365 11.85 -7.27 -10.23
C LEU A 365 11.02 -8.47 -9.77
N GLY A 366 11.24 -8.94 -8.54
CA GLY A 366 10.44 -10.01 -7.94
C GLY A 366 8.96 -9.64 -7.91
N GLY A 367 8.64 -8.43 -7.46
CA GLY A 367 7.28 -7.89 -7.46
C GLY A 367 6.63 -7.86 -8.85
N LEU A 368 7.38 -7.43 -9.87
CA LEU A 368 6.94 -7.43 -11.26
C LEU A 368 6.66 -8.84 -11.80
N ILE A 369 7.55 -9.81 -11.54
CA ILE A 369 7.37 -11.20 -11.97
C ILE A 369 6.11 -11.80 -11.34
N MET A 370 5.95 -11.63 -10.02
CA MET A 370 4.76 -12.10 -9.30
C MET A 370 3.50 -11.41 -9.81
N PHE A 371 3.58 -10.12 -10.16
CA PHE A 371 2.46 -9.37 -10.69
C PHE A 371 1.99 -9.89 -12.04
N VAL A 372 2.91 -10.26 -12.94
CA VAL A 372 2.55 -10.84 -14.23
C VAL A 372 1.81 -12.17 -14.03
N PHE A 373 2.29 -13.03 -13.13
CA PHE A 373 1.60 -14.27 -12.79
C PHE A 373 0.20 -14.00 -12.21
N ALA A 374 0.09 -13.05 -11.27
CA ALA A 374 -1.18 -12.63 -10.69
C ALA A 374 -2.14 -12.05 -11.74
N GLY A 375 -1.63 -11.31 -12.72
CA GLY A 375 -2.41 -10.73 -13.81
C GLY A 375 -3.04 -11.79 -14.69
N ILE A 376 -2.33 -12.87 -14.98
CA ILE A 376 -2.86 -14.02 -15.75
C ILE A 376 -4.02 -14.67 -14.98
N THR A 377 -3.83 -14.98 -13.71
CA THR A 377 -4.90 -15.59 -12.89
C THR A 377 -6.06 -14.64 -12.64
N GLY A 378 -5.82 -13.33 -12.60
CA GLY A 378 -6.87 -12.31 -12.53
C GLY A 378 -7.72 -12.22 -13.78
N ILE A 379 -7.11 -12.34 -14.97
CA ILE A 379 -7.86 -12.43 -16.23
C ILE A 379 -8.71 -13.70 -16.25
N MET A 380 -8.19 -14.83 -15.74
CA MET A 380 -8.99 -16.04 -15.57
C MET A 380 -10.21 -15.79 -14.67
N LEU A 381 -10.03 -15.14 -13.52
CA LEU A 381 -11.13 -14.80 -12.59
C LEU A 381 -12.10 -13.74 -13.14
N SER A 382 -11.67 -12.92 -14.11
CA SER A 382 -12.59 -11.99 -14.78
C SER A 382 -13.60 -12.72 -15.67
N SER A 383 -13.27 -13.93 -16.13
CA SER A 383 -14.10 -14.77 -16.99
C SER A 383 -15.17 -15.48 -16.18
N VAL A 384 -16.45 -15.16 -16.42
CA VAL A 384 -17.58 -15.72 -15.68
C VAL A 384 -17.61 -17.26 -15.69
N PRO A 385 -17.41 -17.96 -16.83
CA PRO A 385 -17.39 -19.43 -16.83
C PRO A 385 -16.30 -20.02 -15.94
N VAL A 386 -15.12 -19.39 -15.89
CA VAL A 386 -14.02 -19.86 -15.05
C VAL A 386 -14.31 -19.53 -13.59
N ASP A 387 -14.69 -18.29 -13.30
CA ASP A 387 -14.95 -17.83 -11.93
C ASP A 387 -16.02 -18.71 -11.28
N ILE A 388 -17.13 -19.05 -11.95
CA ILE A 388 -18.17 -19.91 -11.36
C ILE A 388 -17.61 -21.24 -10.82
N HIS A 389 -16.54 -21.79 -11.42
CA HIS A 389 -15.91 -23.02 -10.95
C HIS A 389 -14.93 -22.82 -9.80
N VAL A 390 -14.18 -21.71 -9.79
CA VAL A 390 -13.11 -21.47 -8.81
C VAL A 390 -13.50 -20.41 -7.76
N ASN A 391 -14.72 -19.88 -7.82
CA ASN A 391 -15.22 -18.87 -6.89
C ASN A 391 -15.20 -19.45 -5.47
N ASN A 392 -14.69 -18.67 -4.52
CA ASN A 392 -14.53 -19.08 -3.12
C ASN A 392 -13.71 -20.39 -2.92
N THR A 393 -12.88 -20.79 -3.88
CA THR A 393 -11.83 -21.79 -3.63
C THR A 393 -10.51 -21.11 -3.27
N TYR A 394 -9.50 -21.91 -2.93
CA TYR A 394 -8.13 -21.42 -2.71
C TYR A 394 -7.52 -20.76 -3.96
N PHE A 395 -8.09 -20.92 -5.16
CA PHE A 395 -7.59 -20.27 -6.37
C PHE A 395 -7.68 -18.74 -6.26
N VAL A 396 -8.82 -18.24 -5.76
CA VAL A 396 -9.04 -16.80 -5.50
C VAL A 396 -8.08 -16.31 -4.41
N VAL A 397 -7.83 -17.14 -3.39
CA VAL A 397 -6.89 -16.82 -2.31
C VAL A 397 -5.47 -16.68 -2.86
N GLY A 398 -5.01 -17.66 -3.64
CA GLY A 398 -3.70 -17.64 -4.30
C GLY A 398 -3.53 -16.42 -5.20
N HIS A 399 -4.49 -16.18 -6.11
CA HIS A 399 -4.48 -15.01 -6.99
C HIS A 399 -4.30 -13.71 -6.21
N PHE A 400 -5.17 -13.47 -5.21
CA PHE A 400 -5.16 -12.22 -4.47
C PHE A 400 -3.88 -12.03 -3.64
N HIS A 401 -3.32 -13.10 -3.06
CA HIS A 401 -2.07 -13.02 -2.31
C HIS A 401 -0.84 -12.83 -3.20
N TYR A 402 -0.85 -13.31 -4.45
CA TYR A 402 0.18 -12.94 -5.43
C TYR A 402 0.16 -11.44 -5.74
N VAL A 403 -1.02 -10.81 -5.79
CA VAL A 403 -1.12 -9.35 -5.93
C VAL A 403 -0.66 -8.66 -4.63
N LEU A 404 -1.23 -9.01 -3.47
CA LEU A 404 -1.03 -8.27 -2.22
C LEU A 404 0.32 -8.54 -1.54
N TYR A 405 0.72 -9.80 -1.41
CA TYR A 405 2.04 -10.10 -0.88
C TYR A 405 3.08 -10.06 -2.01
N GLY A 406 2.84 -10.85 -3.06
CA GLY A 406 3.80 -11.04 -4.14
C GLY A 406 4.17 -9.77 -4.91
N THR A 407 3.26 -8.79 -5.02
CA THR A 407 3.55 -7.51 -5.67
C THR A 407 3.56 -6.35 -4.70
N VAL A 408 2.49 -6.12 -3.94
CA VAL A 408 2.36 -4.91 -3.10
C VAL A 408 3.37 -4.92 -1.96
N THR A 409 3.46 -6.01 -1.20
CA THR A 409 4.41 -6.10 -0.08
C THR A 409 5.86 -6.12 -0.58
N MET A 410 6.15 -6.85 -1.67
CA MET A 410 7.48 -6.81 -2.32
C MET A 410 7.83 -5.39 -2.80
N GLY A 411 6.88 -4.68 -3.41
CA GLY A 411 7.06 -3.28 -3.83
C GLY A 411 7.24 -2.33 -2.65
N MET A 412 6.56 -2.56 -1.52
CA MET A 412 6.79 -1.80 -0.28
C MET A 412 8.18 -2.06 0.28
N TYR A 413 8.69 -3.29 0.24
CA TYR A 413 10.08 -3.55 0.62
C TYR A 413 11.06 -2.86 -0.33
N ALA A 414 10.81 -2.89 -1.65
CA ALA A 414 11.60 -2.14 -2.62
C ALA A 414 11.65 -0.64 -2.27
N ALA A 415 10.49 -0.06 -1.96
CA ALA A 415 10.35 1.33 -1.53
C ALA A 415 11.13 1.61 -0.23
N ILE A 416 10.92 0.79 0.80
CA ILE A 416 11.59 0.99 2.09
C ILE A 416 13.10 0.95 1.89
N TYR A 417 13.67 -0.07 1.23
CA TYR A 417 15.12 -0.09 0.98
C TYR A 417 15.60 1.09 0.12
N HIS A 418 14.83 1.53 -0.87
CA HIS A 418 15.20 2.65 -1.73
C HIS A 418 15.24 3.98 -0.97
N TRP A 419 14.21 4.28 -0.18
CA TRP A 419 14.08 5.54 0.56
C TRP A 419 14.55 5.46 2.03
N PHE A 420 15.01 4.31 2.52
CA PHE A 420 15.58 4.16 3.86
C PHE A 420 16.68 5.19 4.15
N PRO A 421 17.65 5.45 3.25
CA PRO A 421 18.66 6.48 3.47
C PRO A 421 18.06 7.88 3.59
N LYS A 422 17.02 8.17 2.82
CA LYS A 422 16.31 9.45 2.87
C LYS A 422 15.49 9.61 4.15
N MET A 423 14.94 8.53 4.69
CA MET A 423 14.13 8.56 5.92
C MET A 423 14.98 8.60 7.20
N THR A 424 16.15 7.95 7.18
CA THR A 424 16.93 7.71 8.40
C THR A 424 18.29 8.41 8.43
N GLY A 425 18.78 8.89 7.28
CA GLY A 425 20.16 9.36 7.13
C GLY A 425 21.20 8.25 7.15
N LYS A 426 20.80 6.97 7.13
CA LYS A 426 21.70 5.82 7.21
C LYS A 426 21.57 4.88 6.02
N MET A 427 22.69 4.27 5.62
CA MET A 427 22.71 3.21 4.63
C MET A 427 22.42 1.85 5.28
N TYR A 428 21.58 1.05 4.64
CA TYR A 428 21.28 -0.31 5.07
C TYR A 428 22.37 -1.32 4.66
N TYR A 429 22.41 -2.48 5.31
CA TYR A 429 23.33 -3.56 4.94
C TYR A 429 22.79 -4.37 3.76
N GLU A 430 23.47 -4.31 2.61
CA GLU A 430 23.02 -4.93 1.36
C GLU A 430 22.88 -6.46 1.47
N GLY A 431 23.80 -7.15 2.15
CA GLY A 431 23.74 -8.61 2.31
C GLY A 431 22.50 -9.10 3.05
N LEU A 432 22.08 -8.39 4.12
CA LEU A 432 20.84 -8.69 4.83
C LEU A 432 19.60 -8.37 3.97
N GLY A 433 19.68 -7.33 3.13
CA GLY A 433 18.61 -6.99 2.19
C GLY A 433 18.39 -8.08 1.13
N GLN A 434 19.48 -8.65 0.61
CA GLN A 434 19.41 -9.76 -0.35
C GLN A 434 18.93 -11.06 0.30
N LEU A 435 19.38 -11.36 1.53
CA LEU A 435 18.86 -12.50 2.29
C LEU A 435 17.35 -12.38 2.51
N HIS A 436 16.89 -11.21 2.95
CA HIS A 436 15.47 -10.93 3.09
C HIS A 436 14.72 -11.12 1.76
N PHE A 437 15.26 -10.59 0.65
CA PHE A 437 14.66 -10.79 -0.68
C PHE A 437 14.47 -12.26 -1.03
N TRP A 438 15.53 -13.08 -0.94
CA TRP A 438 15.45 -14.48 -1.35
C TRP A 438 14.49 -15.30 -0.50
N LEU A 439 14.51 -15.10 0.82
CA LEU A 439 13.56 -15.77 1.72
C LEU A 439 12.12 -15.35 1.42
N SER A 440 11.86 -14.06 1.21
CA SER A 440 10.55 -13.55 0.85
C SER A 440 10.07 -14.05 -0.52
N PHE A 441 10.94 -14.04 -1.53
CA PHE A 441 10.59 -14.47 -2.89
C PHE A 441 10.28 -15.98 -2.96
N ILE A 442 11.11 -16.81 -2.32
CA ILE A 442 10.90 -18.26 -2.26
C ILE A 442 9.67 -18.57 -1.41
N GLY A 443 9.55 -17.97 -0.22
CA GLY A 443 8.40 -18.17 0.67
C GLY A 443 7.07 -17.77 0.02
N THR A 444 7.06 -16.69 -0.77
CA THR A 444 5.85 -16.24 -1.50
C THR A 444 5.36 -17.31 -2.47
N ASN A 445 6.27 -17.86 -3.28
CA ASN A 445 5.91 -18.91 -4.23
C ASN A 445 5.50 -20.19 -3.50
N LEU A 446 6.26 -20.62 -2.48
CA LEU A 446 5.93 -21.82 -1.72
C LEU A 446 4.59 -21.69 -0.99
N ASN A 447 4.20 -20.49 -0.53
CA ASN A 447 2.94 -20.29 0.15
C ASN A 447 1.76 -20.24 -0.83
N PHE A 448 1.84 -19.38 -1.84
CA PHE A 448 0.66 -19.01 -2.63
C PHE A 448 0.54 -19.77 -3.96
N LEU A 449 1.63 -20.31 -4.51
CA LEU A 449 1.55 -21.11 -5.74
C LEU A 449 0.68 -22.36 -5.51
N PRO A 450 0.87 -23.16 -4.42
CA PRO A 450 0.06 -24.35 -4.15
C PRO A 450 -1.44 -24.08 -4.00
N MET A 451 -1.84 -22.85 -3.69
CA MET A 451 -3.26 -22.49 -3.54
C MET A 451 -4.01 -22.56 -4.89
N HIS A 452 -3.32 -22.41 -6.02
CA HIS A 452 -3.93 -22.51 -7.35
C HIS A 452 -4.36 -23.96 -7.68
N PRO A 453 -3.48 -24.99 -7.62
CA PRO A 453 -3.93 -26.36 -7.79
C PRO A 453 -4.94 -26.78 -6.72
N LEU A 454 -4.79 -26.37 -5.45
CA LEU A 454 -5.82 -26.61 -4.41
C LEU A 454 -7.20 -26.10 -4.83
N GLY A 455 -7.25 -24.86 -5.31
CA GLY A 455 -8.50 -24.26 -5.75
C GLY A 455 -9.09 -24.91 -7.00
N LEU A 456 -8.26 -25.38 -7.92
CA LEU A 456 -8.69 -26.14 -9.10
C LEU A 456 -9.21 -27.53 -8.73
N GLN A 457 -8.69 -28.14 -7.67
CA GLN A 457 -9.17 -29.41 -7.12
C GLN A 457 -10.42 -29.24 -6.23
N GLY A 458 -10.92 -28.01 -6.05
CA GLY A 458 -12.17 -27.74 -5.33
C GLY A 458 -12.02 -27.43 -3.85
N MET A 459 -10.80 -27.25 -3.31
CA MET A 459 -10.63 -26.87 -1.90
C MET A 459 -11.21 -25.47 -1.65
N LEU A 460 -12.28 -25.41 -0.87
CA LEU A 460 -12.93 -24.17 -0.46
C LEU A 460 -12.04 -23.37 0.51
N ARG A 461 -12.16 -22.05 0.46
CA ARG A 461 -11.54 -21.14 1.45
C ARG A 461 -12.37 -21.10 2.75
N ARG A 462 -11.77 -20.61 3.84
CA ARG A 462 -12.42 -20.38 5.15
C ARG A 462 -12.90 -21.67 5.83
N VAL A 463 -12.15 -22.76 5.67
CA VAL A 463 -12.38 -24.02 6.36
C VAL A 463 -11.18 -24.31 7.25
N SER A 464 -11.41 -24.70 8.50
CA SER A 464 -10.35 -25.08 9.44
C SER A 464 -9.90 -26.54 9.28
N SER A 465 -10.72 -27.37 8.62
CA SER A 465 -10.42 -28.77 8.30
C SER A 465 -10.65 -29.03 6.81
N TYR A 466 -9.97 -30.03 6.25
CA TYR A 466 -10.06 -30.37 4.83
C TYR A 466 -9.89 -31.87 4.58
N ALA A 467 -10.23 -32.34 3.37
CA ALA A 467 -10.09 -33.74 3.00
C ALA A 467 -8.61 -34.14 2.77
N PRO A 468 -8.14 -35.33 3.19
CA PRO A 468 -6.72 -35.72 3.13
C PRO A 468 -6.06 -35.60 1.74
N GLU A 469 -6.83 -35.68 0.65
CA GLU A 469 -6.31 -35.46 -0.71
C GLU A 469 -5.67 -34.08 -0.95
N TYR A 470 -6.05 -33.07 -0.15
CA TYR A 470 -5.49 -31.71 -0.22
C TYR A 470 -4.25 -31.50 0.65
N GLU A 471 -3.83 -32.51 1.42
CA GLU A 471 -2.78 -32.38 2.43
C GLU A 471 -1.44 -31.97 1.85
N PHE A 472 -1.02 -32.60 0.74
CA PHE A 472 0.27 -32.33 0.11
C PHE A 472 0.49 -30.83 -0.19
N TRP A 473 -0.49 -30.20 -0.85
CA TRP A 473 -0.39 -28.80 -1.20
C TRP A 473 -0.51 -27.88 0.02
N ASN A 474 -1.28 -28.27 1.02
CA ASN A 474 -1.39 -27.52 2.26
C ASN A 474 -0.09 -27.54 3.06
N ILE A 475 0.60 -28.68 3.16
CA ILE A 475 1.91 -28.75 3.81
C ILE A 475 2.90 -27.78 3.12
N ILE A 476 2.97 -27.79 1.79
CA ILE A 476 3.86 -26.88 1.04
C ILE A 476 3.48 -25.41 1.31
N ALA A 477 2.19 -25.08 1.22
CA ALA A 477 1.70 -23.74 1.49
C ALA A 477 2.05 -23.28 2.93
N SER A 478 1.94 -24.18 3.90
CA SER A 478 2.28 -23.88 5.30
C SER A 478 3.78 -23.67 5.51
N LEU A 479 4.63 -24.52 4.92
CA LEU A 479 6.08 -24.31 4.94
C LEU A 479 6.47 -22.96 4.32
N GLY A 480 5.84 -22.59 3.20
CA GLY A 480 5.99 -21.26 2.61
C GLY A 480 5.53 -20.14 3.54
N GLY A 481 4.40 -20.32 4.23
CA GLY A 481 3.90 -19.37 5.23
C GLY A 481 4.86 -19.12 6.39
N PHE A 482 5.44 -20.18 6.96
CA PHE A 482 6.46 -20.04 7.99
C PHE A 482 7.75 -19.42 7.45
N LEU A 483 8.16 -19.76 6.23
CA LEU A 483 9.33 -19.15 5.59
C LEU A 483 9.15 -17.64 5.38
N LEU A 484 7.94 -17.19 5.04
CA LEU A 484 7.60 -15.75 4.98
C LEU A 484 7.65 -15.10 6.37
N GLY A 485 7.15 -15.77 7.41
CA GLY A 485 7.33 -15.31 8.78
C GLY A 485 8.81 -15.10 9.12
N MET A 486 9.65 -16.09 8.79
CA MET A 486 11.10 -16.03 9.01
C MET A 486 11.80 -14.98 8.14
N SER A 487 11.29 -14.67 6.93
CA SER A 487 11.90 -13.66 6.05
C SER A 487 11.80 -12.25 6.63
N THR A 488 10.85 -12.00 7.54
CA THR A 488 10.74 -10.69 8.23
C THR A 488 11.87 -10.44 9.23
N LEU A 489 12.53 -11.48 9.74
CA LEU A 489 13.62 -11.34 10.71
C LEU A 489 14.85 -10.61 10.15
N PRO A 490 15.44 -11.01 9.00
CA PRO A 490 16.55 -10.26 8.40
C PRO A 490 16.14 -8.84 7.99
N PHE A 491 14.87 -8.61 7.65
CA PHE A 491 14.36 -7.25 7.42
C PHE A 491 14.45 -6.39 8.69
N ILE A 492 13.83 -6.84 9.79
CA ILE A 492 13.84 -6.14 11.08
C ILE A 492 15.27 -5.90 11.54
N LEU A 493 16.11 -6.94 11.50
CA LEU A 493 17.51 -6.84 11.85
C LEU A 493 18.21 -5.76 11.03
N ASN A 494 18.00 -5.72 9.72
CA ASN A 494 18.62 -4.74 8.84
C ASN A 494 18.15 -3.31 9.15
N MET A 495 16.84 -3.09 9.24
CA MET A 495 16.28 -1.76 9.50
C MET A 495 16.74 -1.20 10.85
N VAL A 496 16.69 -2.01 11.91
CA VAL A 496 17.06 -1.59 13.26
C VAL A 496 18.58 -1.40 13.38
N SER A 497 19.39 -2.39 12.98
CA SER A 497 20.85 -2.28 13.10
C SER A 497 21.42 -1.14 12.24
N SER A 498 20.86 -0.92 11.05
CA SER A 498 21.32 0.14 10.14
C SER A 498 20.89 1.52 10.62
N TRP A 499 19.72 1.65 11.23
CA TRP A 499 19.30 2.92 11.82
C TRP A 499 20.21 3.32 12.99
N ILE A 500 20.63 2.35 13.82
CA ILE A 500 21.48 2.62 14.99
C ILE A 500 22.97 2.79 14.61
N GLN A 501 23.49 1.93 13.73
CA GLN A 501 24.94 1.78 13.48
C GLN A 501 25.33 1.84 11.99
N GLY A 502 24.38 2.09 11.10
CA GLY A 502 24.65 2.16 9.66
C GLY A 502 25.59 3.31 9.31
N LYS A 503 26.21 3.21 8.14
CA LYS A 503 27.03 4.29 7.58
C LYS A 503 26.15 5.49 7.26
N GLU A 504 26.66 6.71 7.43
CA GLU A 504 25.95 7.92 7.03
C GLU A 504 25.59 7.87 5.54
N ALA A 505 24.36 8.27 5.24
CA ALA A 505 23.87 8.36 3.88
C ALA A 505 24.14 9.76 3.31
N PRO A 506 24.69 9.86 2.09
CA PRO A 506 24.68 11.14 1.38
C PRO A 506 23.24 11.55 1.02
N ALA A 507 23.07 12.80 0.57
CA ALA A 507 21.80 13.31 0.05
C ALA A 507 21.21 12.41 -1.07
N ASN A 508 22.08 11.91 -1.96
CA ASN A 508 21.72 11.10 -3.13
C ASN A 508 22.63 9.85 -3.29
N PRO A 509 22.43 8.78 -2.50
CA PRO A 509 23.26 7.58 -2.58
C PRO A 509 23.11 6.83 -3.91
N TRP A 510 21.99 7.06 -4.60
CA TRP A 510 21.64 6.31 -5.81
C TRP A 510 22.03 7.02 -7.09
N ARG A 511 22.46 8.29 -7.03
CA ARG A 511 22.54 9.21 -8.17
C ARG A 511 21.23 9.23 -8.96
N ALA A 512 20.11 9.28 -8.24
CA ALA A 512 18.77 9.32 -8.79
C ALA A 512 18.42 10.76 -9.23
N ILE A 513 17.51 10.90 -10.19
CA ILE A 513 16.96 12.18 -10.64
C ILE A 513 15.56 12.32 -10.03
N GLY A 514 15.42 13.26 -9.10
CA GLY A 514 14.16 13.56 -8.40
C GLY A 514 14.42 14.62 -7.32
N LEU A 515 13.41 15.44 -7.01
CA LEU A 515 13.55 16.53 -6.03
C LEU A 515 13.91 16.01 -4.63
N GLU A 516 13.45 14.82 -4.28
CA GLU A 516 13.75 14.17 -3.00
C GLU A 516 15.23 13.83 -2.83
N TRP A 517 15.97 13.76 -3.93
CA TRP A 517 17.40 13.49 -3.94
C TRP A 517 18.26 14.76 -4.04
N MET A 518 17.64 15.94 -4.09
CA MET A 518 18.32 17.25 -4.11
C MET A 518 18.51 17.86 -2.71
N ILE A 519 17.90 17.25 -1.70
CA ILE A 519 17.90 17.73 -0.30
C ILE A 519 18.63 16.77 0.64
N SER A 520 18.85 17.19 1.88
CA SER A 520 19.50 16.43 2.95
C SER A 520 18.86 15.06 3.22
N SER A 521 19.61 14.19 3.89
CA SER A 521 19.18 12.84 4.32
C SER A 521 19.48 12.67 5.82
N PRO A 522 18.48 12.72 6.72
CA PRO A 522 17.07 13.03 6.45
C PRO A 522 16.85 14.50 6.06
N PRO A 523 15.72 14.84 5.39
CA PRO A 523 15.38 16.21 5.04
C PRO A 523 15.12 17.09 6.26
N ASP A 524 15.41 18.38 6.10
CA ASP A 524 15.04 19.43 7.05
C ASP A 524 13.52 19.63 7.11
N VAL A 525 13.04 20.28 8.18
CA VAL A 525 11.60 20.44 8.45
C VAL A 525 10.86 21.10 7.28
N GLU A 526 11.46 22.12 6.67
CA GLU A 526 10.87 22.87 5.55
C GLU A 526 11.06 22.21 4.18
N ASN A 527 11.76 21.07 4.11
CA ASN A 527 12.22 20.37 2.90
C ASN A 527 13.21 21.16 2.04
N PHE A 528 12.82 22.35 1.57
CA PHE A 528 13.60 23.21 0.68
C PHE A 528 13.74 24.61 1.28
N GLU A 529 14.98 25.09 1.41
CA GLU A 529 15.26 26.48 1.79
C GLU A 529 14.64 27.44 0.75
N GLU A 530 14.98 27.22 -0.53
CA GLU A 530 14.38 27.88 -1.68
C GLU A 530 13.53 26.90 -2.50
N ILE A 531 12.32 27.31 -2.88
CA ILE A 531 11.43 26.49 -3.69
C ILE A 531 12.06 26.25 -5.08
N PRO A 532 12.20 24.99 -5.53
CA PRO A 532 12.79 24.70 -6.83
C PRO A 532 11.89 25.17 -7.97
N ILE A 533 12.48 25.64 -9.08
CA ILE A 533 11.77 25.98 -10.31
C ILE A 533 12.02 24.88 -11.34
N ILE A 534 10.97 24.14 -11.70
CA ILE A 534 11.07 22.96 -12.58
C ILE A 534 11.10 23.38 -14.04
N ILE A 535 12.13 22.94 -14.76
CA ILE A 535 12.33 23.26 -16.18
C ILE A 535 12.29 22.04 -17.11
N ALA A 536 12.49 20.82 -16.59
CA ALA A 536 12.52 19.58 -17.39
C ALA A 536 11.40 18.59 -17.04
N GLU A 537 11.19 17.59 -17.90
CA GLU A 537 10.36 16.40 -17.61
C GLU A 537 11.08 15.45 -16.63
N PRO A 538 10.36 14.60 -15.87
CA PRO A 538 10.98 13.65 -14.96
C PRO A 538 11.77 12.58 -15.73
N TYR A 539 12.68 11.90 -15.02
CA TYR A 539 13.49 10.78 -15.55
C TYR A 539 14.46 11.16 -16.69
N GLY A 540 15.09 12.34 -16.60
CA GLY A 540 16.10 12.82 -17.58
C GLY A 540 17.42 12.02 -17.66
N TYR A 541 17.41 10.70 -17.42
CA TYR A 541 18.62 9.88 -17.50
C TYR A 541 19.20 9.89 -18.92
N GLY A 542 20.48 10.21 -19.04
CA GLY A 542 21.15 10.35 -20.35
C GLY A 542 20.91 11.68 -21.05
N LYS A 543 20.22 12.63 -20.41
CA LYS A 543 20.13 14.04 -20.83
C LYS A 543 21.07 14.88 -19.97
N SER A 544 21.56 15.99 -20.54
CA SER A 544 22.39 16.99 -19.84
C SER A 544 21.58 18.12 -19.22
N GLU A 545 20.27 18.18 -19.51
CA GLU A 545 19.38 19.21 -18.98
C GLU A 545 19.15 19.02 -17.47
N PRO A 546 19.39 20.05 -16.64
CA PRO A 546 19.08 19.97 -15.22
C PRO A 546 17.56 19.94 -14.98
N LEU A 547 17.14 19.32 -13.88
CA LEU A 547 15.73 19.23 -13.50
C LEU A 547 15.16 20.60 -13.10
N THR A 548 15.99 21.41 -12.42
CA THR A 548 15.64 22.72 -11.85
C THR A 548 16.56 23.82 -12.37
N SER A 549 16.08 25.06 -12.44
CA SER A 549 16.93 26.19 -12.84
C SER A 549 17.78 26.77 -11.70
N ASN A 550 17.31 26.64 -10.46
CA ASN A 550 17.94 27.15 -9.26
C ASN A 550 18.50 26.00 -8.40
N ASP A 551 19.24 25.07 -9.01
CA ASP A 551 19.88 23.97 -8.28
C ASP A 551 20.76 24.54 -7.15
N PRO A 552 20.40 24.37 -5.86
CA PRO A 552 21.15 24.93 -4.74
C PRO A 552 22.55 24.31 -4.61
N ASN A 553 22.76 23.12 -5.20
CA ASN A 553 23.97 22.31 -5.04
C ASN A 553 24.86 22.27 -6.28
N GLY A 554 24.51 22.98 -7.36
CA GLY A 554 25.34 23.10 -8.55
C GLY A 554 25.87 21.77 -9.07
N HIS A 555 25.08 20.69 -9.03
CA HIS A 555 25.49 19.41 -9.59
C HIS A 555 25.33 19.45 -11.12
N HIS A 556 26.15 20.27 -11.77
CA HIS A 556 26.65 19.90 -13.08
C HIS A 556 27.24 18.50 -12.92
N ALA A 557 26.71 17.53 -13.65
CA ALA A 557 27.34 16.23 -13.73
C ALA A 557 28.78 16.45 -14.24
N GLU A 558 29.76 16.44 -13.33
CA GLU A 558 31.16 16.36 -13.71
C GLU A 558 31.30 15.07 -14.51
N VAL A 559 31.47 15.24 -15.82
CA VAL A 559 31.95 14.19 -16.71
C VAL A 559 33.32 13.79 -16.16
N PRO A 560 33.55 12.53 -15.77
CA PRO A 560 34.88 12.14 -15.31
C PRO A 560 35.86 12.36 -16.46
N GLU A 561 36.99 13.00 -16.18
CA GLU A 561 38.13 12.92 -17.09
C GLU A 561 38.45 11.45 -17.37
N PRO A 562 38.80 11.11 -18.62
CA PRO A 562 39.16 9.74 -18.96
C PRO A 562 40.40 9.35 -18.15
N VAL A 563 40.22 8.39 -17.24
CA VAL A 563 41.35 7.70 -16.62
C VAL A 563 41.97 6.84 -17.71
N ASN A 564 43.17 7.24 -18.15
CA ASN A 564 44.04 6.46 -19.04
C ASN A 564 44.36 5.07 -18.46
#